data_AF-A0A5E7VCE2-F1
#
_entry.id   AF-A0A5E7VCE2-F1
#
_cell.length_a   1.000
_cell.length_b   1.000
_cell.length_c   1.000
_cell.angle_alpha   90.00
_cell.angle_beta   90.00
_cell.angle_gamma   90.00
#
_symmetry.space_group_name_H-M   'P 1'
#
loop_
_entity.id
_entity.type
_entity.pdbx_description
1 polymer ?
#
loop_
_entity_poly.entity_id
_entity_poly.type
_entity_poly.pdbx_seq_one_letter_code
_entity_poly.pdbx_strand_id
1 'polypeptide(L)'
;MAHRGFTPGLPSTRATRQNADMNRAPALPACCTPLDADWPLPLVLPDTVLLGTHFNTAQLASDDFQRSAIEPPASIQRSVAKRQAEFLAGRVCARAALQALEGLDFIPAIGEDRAPVWPSHITGSITHSTGRAAAIVAKKSHWRGLGMDLENLLAPDRAERLAGEILTAPELQRMNAGRRDQLALLVTLTFSVKESVFKALYPIVRQRFYFEHAEVLEWSEKGEVRVRLLTDLSSEWRNGTELDAQFAVMDGQLLSLVSIKA
;
A
#
# COMPACT_ATOMS: atom_id res chain seq x y z
N MET A 1 -37.69 61.25 -49.75
CA MET A 1 -37.77 59.95 -50.43
C MET A 1 -37.21 58.87 -49.50
N ALA A 2 -38.07 57.90 -49.18
CA ALA A 2 -37.83 56.50 -48.80
C ALA A 2 -36.80 56.11 -47.70
N HIS A 3 -37.36 55.66 -46.58
CA HIS A 3 -37.18 54.36 -45.89
C HIS A 3 -35.79 53.77 -45.53
N ARG A 4 -35.77 53.25 -44.29
CA ARG A 4 -35.09 52.06 -43.71
C ARG A 4 -34.20 52.48 -42.53
N GLY A 5 -34.18 51.85 -41.37
CA GLY A 5 -34.73 50.60 -40.87
C GLY A 5 -34.02 50.28 -39.54
N PHE A 6 -34.75 49.65 -38.62
CA PHE A 6 -34.38 49.25 -37.26
C PHE A 6 -33.07 48.45 -37.14
N THR A 7 -32.27 48.67 -36.09
CA THR A 7 -32.00 47.72 -34.97
C THR A 7 -30.88 48.21 -34.03
N PRO A 8 -31.04 48.14 -32.69
CA PRO A 8 -29.96 48.41 -31.74
C PRO A 8 -29.17 47.14 -31.43
N GLY A 9 -27.84 47.20 -31.57
CA GLY A 9 -26.92 46.13 -31.21
C GLY A 9 -26.79 45.99 -29.69
N LEU A 10 -27.12 44.81 -29.17
CA LEU A 10 -26.85 44.36 -27.80
C LEU A 10 -25.33 44.12 -27.59
N PRO A 11 -24.83 44.27 -26.35
CA PRO A 11 -23.41 44.17 -26.06
C PRO A 11 -22.92 42.72 -26.07
N SER A 12 -21.71 42.54 -26.60
CA SER A 12 -20.96 41.28 -26.63
C SER A 12 -20.58 40.84 -25.21
N THR A 13 -21.37 39.96 -24.61
CA THR A 13 -20.94 39.14 -23.46
C THR A 13 -20.15 37.94 -23.99
N ARG A 14 -18.83 38.09 -24.05
CA ARG A 14 -17.90 36.96 -24.23
C ARG A 14 -16.96 36.88 -23.02
N ALA A 15 -17.55 36.56 -21.88
CA ALA A 15 -16.84 36.02 -20.73
C ALA A 15 -17.42 34.63 -20.44
N THR A 16 -16.59 33.74 -19.88
CA THR A 16 -16.90 32.35 -19.45
C THR A 16 -16.94 31.25 -20.53
N ARG A 17 -15.76 30.88 -21.03
CA ARG A 17 -15.40 29.49 -21.33
C ARG A 17 -13.97 29.20 -20.89
N GLN A 18 -13.72 29.36 -19.60
CA GLN A 18 -12.58 28.84 -18.87
C GLN A 18 -13.09 28.57 -17.46
N ASN A 19 -12.74 27.41 -16.90
CA ASN A 19 -13.10 26.93 -15.54
C ASN A 19 -14.34 26.02 -15.42
N ALA A 20 -14.42 24.96 -16.24
CA ALA A 20 -15.30 23.83 -15.92
C ALA A 20 -14.59 22.45 -15.90
N ASP A 21 -13.29 22.38 -16.20
CA ASP A 21 -12.56 21.09 -16.29
C ASP A 21 -11.63 20.78 -15.10
N MET A 22 -11.57 21.64 -14.07
CA MET A 22 -10.57 21.52 -13.00
C MET A 22 -10.99 20.65 -11.79
N ASN A 23 -12.07 19.86 -11.90
CA ASN A 23 -12.56 19.08 -10.74
C ASN A 23 -12.96 17.65 -11.06
N ARG A 24 -12.55 17.10 -12.21
CA ARG A 24 -12.69 15.66 -12.46
C ARG A 24 -11.46 14.95 -11.94
N ALA A 25 -11.65 14.04 -10.99
CA ALA A 25 -10.62 13.09 -10.64
C ALA A 25 -10.08 12.44 -11.94
N PRO A 26 -8.75 12.35 -12.12
CA PRO A 26 -8.18 11.73 -13.29
C PRO A 26 -8.73 10.31 -13.46
N ALA A 27 -9.01 9.93 -14.70
CA ALA A 27 -9.55 8.60 -15.00
C ALA A 27 -8.60 7.52 -14.48
N LEU A 28 -9.17 6.42 -13.95
CA LEU A 28 -8.37 5.28 -13.54
C LEU A 28 -7.58 4.72 -14.75
N PRO A 29 -6.35 4.22 -14.54
CA PRO A 29 -5.59 3.56 -15.59
C PRO A 29 -6.39 2.44 -16.25
N ALA A 30 -6.20 2.22 -17.55
CA ALA A 30 -6.85 1.13 -18.27
C ALA A 30 -6.49 -0.25 -17.71
N CYS A 31 -5.30 -0.35 -17.10
CA CYS A 31 -4.85 -1.56 -16.45
C CYS A 31 -5.47 -1.81 -15.07
N CYS A 32 -6.24 -0.87 -14.49
CA CYS A 32 -6.82 -0.99 -13.15
C CYS A 32 -8.34 -1.16 -13.20
N THR A 33 -8.88 -1.93 -12.26
CA THR A 33 -10.32 -1.97 -11.99
C THR A 33 -10.77 -0.72 -11.21
N PRO A 34 -12.09 -0.49 -11.03
CA PRO A 34 -12.55 0.46 -10.02
C PRO A 34 -11.91 0.18 -8.65
N LEU A 35 -11.68 1.25 -7.89
CA LEU A 35 -11.18 1.15 -6.52
C LEU A 35 -12.24 0.53 -5.62
N ASP A 36 -11.80 -0.32 -4.70
CA ASP A 36 -12.62 -0.91 -3.65
C ASP A 36 -12.10 -0.48 -2.26
N ALA A 37 -13.00 -0.52 -1.28
CA ALA A 37 -12.71 -0.20 0.12
C ALA A 37 -12.86 -1.46 0.98
N ASP A 38 -12.65 -2.64 0.39
CA ASP A 38 -12.85 -3.90 1.09
C ASP A 38 -11.83 -4.03 2.21
N TRP A 39 -12.32 -4.38 3.40
CA TRP A 39 -11.48 -4.60 4.58
C TRP A 39 -11.47 -6.09 4.90
N PRO A 40 -10.47 -6.84 4.40
CA PRO A 40 -10.45 -8.29 4.58
C PRO A 40 -9.85 -8.73 5.92
N LEU A 41 -9.26 -7.81 6.68
CA LEU A 41 -8.54 -8.13 7.92
C LEU A 41 -9.51 -8.23 9.12
N PRO A 42 -9.19 -9.04 10.15
CA PRO A 42 -10.11 -9.28 11.28
C PRO A 42 -10.53 -8.04 12.06
N LEU A 43 -9.62 -7.07 12.20
CA LEU A 43 -9.84 -5.84 12.96
C LEU A 43 -9.79 -4.63 12.03
N VAL A 44 -10.93 -3.93 11.92
CA VAL A 44 -11.01 -2.61 11.27
C VAL A 44 -10.30 -1.58 12.15
N LEU A 45 -9.33 -0.87 11.59
CA LEU A 45 -8.63 0.20 12.30
C LEU A 45 -9.42 1.51 12.17
N PRO A 46 -9.84 2.15 13.28
CA PRO A 46 -10.49 3.46 13.23
C PRO A 46 -9.54 4.52 12.66
N ASP A 47 -10.10 5.60 12.12
CA ASP A 47 -9.35 6.74 11.58
C ASP A 47 -8.35 6.37 10.46
N THR A 48 -8.63 5.29 9.73
CA THR A 48 -7.86 4.83 8.58
C THR A 48 -8.72 4.79 7.33
N VAL A 49 -8.08 4.94 6.17
CA VAL A 49 -8.67 4.65 4.87
C VAL A 49 -7.78 3.62 4.18
N LEU A 50 -8.36 2.49 3.81
CA LEU A 50 -7.75 1.46 2.97
C LEU A 50 -8.48 1.42 1.64
N LEU A 51 -7.75 1.55 0.53
CA LEU A 51 -8.29 1.38 -0.80
C LEU A 51 -7.43 0.41 -1.62
N GLY A 52 -8.11 -0.49 -2.32
CA GLY A 52 -7.54 -1.51 -3.19
C GLY A 52 -7.92 -1.31 -4.66
N THR A 53 -7.18 -1.98 -5.53
CA THR A 53 -7.55 -2.23 -6.92
C THR A 53 -6.96 -3.55 -7.38
N HIS A 54 -7.63 -4.20 -8.32
CA HIS A 54 -6.98 -5.17 -9.19
C HIS A 54 -6.30 -4.47 -10.36
N PHE A 55 -5.25 -5.07 -10.91
CA PHE A 55 -4.61 -4.61 -12.12
C PHE A 55 -4.16 -5.75 -13.05
N ASN A 56 -4.13 -5.47 -14.35
CA ASN A 56 -3.64 -6.39 -15.38
C ASN A 56 -2.48 -5.77 -16.15
N THR A 57 -1.30 -6.39 -16.03
CA THR A 57 -0.08 -5.89 -16.66
C THR A 57 -0.15 -5.87 -18.19
N ALA A 58 -0.96 -6.75 -18.80
CA ALA A 58 -1.14 -6.81 -20.25
C ALA A 58 -2.02 -5.66 -20.78
N GLN A 59 -2.73 -4.96 -19.90
CA GLN A 59 -3.61 -3.84 -20.24
C GLN A 59 -2.98 -2.47 -19.92
N LEU A 60 -1.70 -2.45 -19.51
CA LEU A 60 -0.97 -1.20 -19.30
C LEU A 60 -0.80 -0.46 -20.63
N ALA A 61 -1.48 0.67 -20.77
CA ALA A 61 -1.36 1.55 -21.93
C ALA A 61 -0.16 2.50 -21.77
N SER A 62 0.44 2.92 -22.88
CA SER A 62 1.61 3.81 -22.86
C SER A 62 1.34 5.19 -22.27
N ASP A 63 0.08 5.65 -22.30
CA ASP A 63 -0.36 6.95 -21.80
C ASP A 63 -1.04 6.88 -20.42
N ASP A 64 -1.10 5.70 -19.78
CA ASP A 64 -1.76 5.50 -18.48
C ASP A 64 -1.18 6.39 -17.38
N PHE A 65 0.15 6.55 -17.34
CA PHE A 65 0.82 7.45 -16.40
C PHE A 65 0.39 8.91 -16.59
N GLN A 66 0.33 9.38 -17.84
CA GLN A 66 -0.09 10.74 -18.18
C GLN A 66 -1.55 10.97 -17.83
N ARG A 67 -2.46 10.06 -18.22
CA ARG A 67 -3.90 10.17 -17.91
C ARG A 67 -4.17 10.15 -16.41
N SER A 68 -3.35 9.42 -15.67
CA SER A 68 -3.44 9.35 -14.21
C SER A 68 -2.76 10.52 -13.52
N ALA A 69 -2.09 11.43 -14.24
CA ALA A 69 -1.25 12.48 -13.68
C ALA A 69 -0.23 11.97 -12.65
N ILE A 70 0.33 10.77 -12.89
CA ILE A 70 1.38 10.17 -12.04
C ILE A 70 2.66 10.14 -12.86
N GLU A 71 3.69 10.85 -12.39
CA GLU A 71 5.00 10.85 -13.06
C GLU A 71 5.83 9.65 -12.57
N PRO A 72 6.17 8.69 -13.45
CA PRO A 72 7.05 7.58 -13.08
C PRO A 72 8.50 8.09 -12.99
N PRO A 73 9.26 7.77 -11.93
CA PRO A 73 10.69 8.08 -11.91
C PRO A 73 11.44 7.24 -12.94
N ALA A 74 12.64 7.68 -13.33
CA ALA A 74 13.45 7.03 -14.37
C ALA A 74 13.74 5.54 -14.12
N SER A 75 13.76 5.09 -12.87
CA SER A 75 13.87 3.66 -12.52
C SER A 75 12.63 2.87 -12.94
N ILE A 76 11.42 3.43 -12.75
CA ILE A 76 10.15 2.82 -13.15
C ILE A 76 9.97 2.89 -14.67
N GLN A 77 10.29 4.03 -15.30
CA GLN A 77 10.19 4.18 -16.76
C GLN A 77 10.99 3.11 -17.52
N ARG A 78 12.17 2.75 -17.01
CA ARG A 78 13.05 1.72 -17.60
C ARG A 78 12.73 0.29 -17.15
N SER A 79 11.77 0.12 -16.26
CA SER A 79 11.39 -1.19 -15.74
C SER A 79 10.44 -1.93 -16.69
N VAL A 80 10.33 -3.24 -16.52
CA VAL A 80 9.35 -4.07 -17.24
C VAL A 80 7.91 -3.66 -16.92
N ALA A 81 6.97 -3.95 -17.83
CA ALA A 81 5.55 -3.58 -17.71
C ALA A 81 4.91 -4.00 -16.37
N LYS A 82 5.28 -5.18 -15.84
CA LYS A 82 4.83 -5.63 -14.52
C LYS A 82 5.13 -4.61 -13.42
N ARG A 83 6.38 -4.13 -13.35
CA ARG A 83 6.81 -3.19 -12.32
C ARG A 83 6.19 -1.81 -12.51
N GLN A 84 5.98 -1.40 -13.75
CA GLN A 84 5.28 -0.15 -14.07
C GLN A 84 3.81 -0.18 -13.62
N ALA A 85 3.10 -1.26 -13.93
CA ALA A 85 1.70 -1.45 -13.52
C ALA A 85 1.56 -1.50 -11.99
N GLU A 86 2.43 -2.25 -11.29
CA GLU A 86 2.48 -2.29 -9.83
C GLU A 86 2.66 -0.90 -9.21
N PHE A 87 3.63 -0.14 -9.71
CA PHE A 87 3.90 1.21 -9.22
C PHE A 87 2.72 2.13 -9.46
N LEU A 88 2.16 2.11 -10.68
CA LEU A 88 1.02 2.96 -11.04
C LEU A 88 -0.21 2.63 -10.19
N ALA A 89 -0.61 1.36 -10.12
CA ALA A 89 -1.77 0.91 -9.36
C ALA A 89 -1.64 1.29 -7.87
N GLY A 90 -0.48 1.03 -7.26
CA GLY A 90 -0.25 1.41 -5.86
C GLY A 90 -0.31 2.93 -5.62
N ARG A 91 0.16 3.75 -6.57
CA ARG A 91 0.07 5.21 -6.48
C ARG A 91 -1.33 5.75 -6.69
N VAL A 92 -2.13 5.11 -7.54
CA VAL A 92 -3.55 5.42 -7.70
C VAL A 92 -4.31 5.15 -6.40
N CYS A 93 -4.10 3.98 -5.78
CA CYS A 93 -4.70 3.67 -4.48
C CYS A 93 -4.27 4.68 -3.40
N ALA A 94 -2.99 5.02 -3.34
CA ALA A 94 -2.47 5.97 -2.34
C ALA A 94 -3.07 7.37 -2.48
N ARG A 95 -3.13 7.92 -3.70
CA ARG A 95 -3.77 9.22 -3.94
C ARG A 95 -5.25 9.20 -3.57
N ALA A 96 -5.97 8.16 -3.99
CA ALA A 96 -7.39 8.06 -3.69
C ALA A 96 -7.65 7.93 -2.19
N ALA A 97 -6.79 7.20 -1.45
CA ALA A 97 -6.93 7.05 -0.01
C ALA A 97 -6.67 8.38 0.72
N LEU A 98 -5.70 9.18 0.25
CA LEU A 98 -5.45 10.54 0.75
C LEU A 98 -6.61 11.50 0.45
N GLN A 99 -7.20 11.40 -0.75
CA GLN A 99 -8.40 12.16 -1.11
C GLN A 99 -9.59 11.80 -0.23
N ALA A 100 -9.80 10.52 0.07
CA ALA A 100 -10.89 10.07 0.93
C ALA A 100 -10.65 10.41 2.42
N LEU A 101 -9.40 10.40 2.89
CA LEU A 101 -9.06 10.71 4.28
C LEU A 101 -9.20 12.21 4.59
N GLU A 102 -8.68 13.09 3.73
CA GLU A 102 -8.61 14.53 4.00
C GLU A 102 -8.87 15.45 2.78
N GLY A 103 -9.32 14.90 1.65
CA GLY A 103 -9.54 15.69 0.43
C GLY A 103 -8.24 16.12 -0.26
N LEU A 104 -7.12 15.43 0.01
CA LEU A 104 -5.81 15.75 -0.52
C LEU A 104 -5.57 15.09 -1.88
N ASP A 105 -5.48 15.89 -2.94
CA ASP A 105 -4.95 15.44 -4.24
C ASP A 105 -3.42 15.42 -4.19
N PHE A 106 -2.87 14.36 -3.60
CA PHE A 106 -1.44 14.19 -3.39
C PHE A 106 -0.99 12.79 -3.80
N ILE A 107 0.14 12.70 -4.51
CA ILE A 107 0.76 11.44 -4.92
C ILE A 107 2.09 11.30 -4.16
N PRO A 108 2.24 10.30 -3.28
CA PRO A 108 3.49 10.10 -2.56
C PRO A 108 4.68 9.89 -3.50
N ALA A 109 5.73 10.68 -3.35
CA ALA A 109 6.98 10.48 -4.08
C ALA A 109 7.69 9.18 -3.62
N ILE A 110 8.77 8.80 -4.31
CA ILE A 110 9.71 7.79 -3.79
C ILE A 110 10.80 8.55 -3.03
N GLY A 111 10.97 8.24 -1.74
CA GLY A 111 12.04 8.78 -0.91
C GLY A 111 13.41 8.20 -1.27
N GLU A 112 14.48 8.79 -0.72
CA GLU A 112 15.86 8.31 -0.93
C GLU A 112 16.05 6.86 -0.46
N ASP A 113 15.31 6.46 0.56
CA ASP A 113 15.25 5.12 1.14
C ASP A 113 14.30 4.16 0.40
N ARG A 114 13.65 4.64 -0.67
CA ARG A 114 12.60 3.98 -1.46
C ARG A 114 11.22 3.92 -0.78
N ALA A 115 11.06 4.43 0.44
CA ALA A 115 9.76 4.51 1.09
C ALA A 115 8.88 5.58 0.42
N PRO A 116 7.53 5.44 0.44
CA PRO A 116 6.65 6.51 0.00
C PRO A 116 6.80 7.76 0.87
N VAL A 117 6.93 8.93 0.25
CA VAL A 117 6.97 10.22 0.98
C VAL A 117 5.55 10.73 1.15
N TRP A 118 5.00 10.54 2.34
CA TRP A 118 3.67 11.03 2.73
C TRP A 118 3.69 12.51 3.14
N PRO A 119 2.53 13.20 3.11
CA PRO A 119 2.38 14.48 3.80
C PRO A 119 2.83 14.37 5.27
N SER A 120 3.43 15.44 5.80
CA SER A 120 4.16 15.38 7.09
C SER A 120 3.33 14.84 8.27
N HIS A 121 2.02 15.13 8.27
CA HIS A 121 1.04 14.73 9.29
C HIS A 121 0.32 13.41 8.98
N ILE A 122 0.62 12.76 7.85
CA ILE A 122 0.04 11.47 7.44
C ILE A 122 1.06 10.34 7.57
N THR A 123 0.58 9.18 7.97
CA THR A 123 1.27 7.90 7.85
C THR A 123 0.53 7.02 6.86
N GLY A 124 1.25 6.09 6.23
CA GLY A 124 0.62 5.14 5.32
C GLY A 124 1.55 4.07 4.82
N SER A 125 0.96 3.08 4.16
CA SER A 125 1.67 1.96 3.54
C SER A 125 1.08 1.67 2.17
N ILE A 126 1.93 1.24 1.24
CA ILE A 126 1.54 0.81 -0.10
C ILE A 126 2.05 -0.62 -0.29
N THR A 127 1.20 -1.50 -0.77
CA THR A 127 1.57 -2.88 -1.12
C THR A 127 1.03 -3.26 -2.50
N HIS A 128 1.67 -4.23 -3.13
CA HIS A 128 1.20 -4.81 -4.37
C HIS A 128 1.71 -6.25 -4.52
N SER A 129 0.87 -7.12 -5.07
CA SER A 129 1.27 -8.48 -5.44
C SER A 129 0.36 -8.99 -6.54
N THR A 130 0.96 -9.63 -7.55
CA THR A 130 0.30 -10.36 -8.65
C THR A 130 -1.12 -9.90 -8.95
N GLY A 131 -1.25 -8.74 -9.59
CA GLY A 131 -2.54 -8.22 -10.06
C GLY A 131 -3.42 -7.55 -8.99
N ARG A 132 -2.89 -7.27 -7.79
CA ARG A 132 -3.54 -6.45 -6.76
C ARG A 132 -2.58 -5.42 -6.20
N ALA A 133 -3.10 -4.22 -5.94
CA ALA A 133 -2.40 -3.17 -5.22
C ALA A 133 -3.33 -2.49 -4.22
N ALA A 134 -2.79 -2.08 -3.08
CA ALA A 134 -3.56 -1.40 -2.06
C ALA A 134 -2.71 -0.34 -1.36
N ALA A 135 -3.38 0.65 -0.79
CA ALA A 135 -2.78 1.63 0.09
C ALA A 135 -3.68 1.84 1.32
N ILE A 136 -3.04 1.99 2.47
CA ILE A 136 -3.69 2.37 3.73
C ILE A 136 -3.05 3.67 4.23
N VAL A 137 -3.87 4.63 4.67
CA VAL A 137 -3.42 5.92 5.20
C VAL A 137 -4.20 6.32 6.45
N ALA A 138 -3.54 7.10 7.31
CA ALA A 138 -4.15 7.70 8.49
C ALA A 138 -3.40 8.96 8.94
N LYS A 139 -4.01 9.77 9.80
CA LYS A 139 -3.30 10.89 10.44
C LYS A 139 -2.36 10.36 11.53
N LYS A 140 -1.18 10.97 11.64
CA LYS A 140 -0.19 10.66 12.67
C LYS A 140 -0.65 10.88 14.10
N SER A 141 -1.69 11.69 14.30
CA SER A 141 -2.34 11.90 15.59
C SER A 141 -3.14 10.70 16.09
N HIS A 142 -3.52 9.77 15.19
CA HIS A 142 -4.23 8.53 15.54
C HIS A 142 -3.29 7.32 15.46
N TRP A 143 -2.43 7.30 14.44
CA TRP A 143 -1.51 6.19 14.16
C TRP A 143 -0.13 6.72 13.81
N ARG A 144 0.90 6.35 14.59
CA ARG A 144 2.30 6.73 14.31
C ARG A 144 2.90 5.97 13.13
N GLY A 145 2.48 4.73 12.92
CA GLY A 145 3.03 3.85 11.89
C GLY A 145 2.00 2.88 11.35
N LEU A 146 1.99 2.66 10.04
CA LEU A 146 1.19 1.65 9.37
C LEU A 146 2.10 0.90 8.39
N GLY A 147 2.08 -0.42 8.47
CA GLY A 147 2.85 -1.28 7.60
C GLY A 147 1.98 -2.39 7.06
N MET A 148 1.84 -2.45 5.75
CA MET A 148 0.97 -3.39 5.06
C MET A 148 1.76 -4.13 3.98
N ASP A 149 1.51 -5.42 3.87
CA ASP A 149 2.21 -6.28 2.94
C ASP A 149 1.26 -7.34 2.35
N LEU A 150 1.38 -7.59 1.05
CA LEU A 150 0.51 -8.46 0.29
C LEU A 150 1.39 -9.45 -0.46
N GLU A 151 1.16 -10.74 -0.27
CA GLU A 151 1.97 -11.80 -0.85
C GLU A 151 1.11 -12.90 -1.46
N ASN A 152 1.65 -13.60 -2.45
CA ASN A 152 1.02 -14.84 -2.91
C ASN A 152 1.44 -15.95 -1.97
N LEU A 153 0.53 -16.87 -1.65
CA LEU A 153 0.88 -18.07 -0.91
C LEU A 153 1.96 -18.83 -1.68
N LEU A 154 3.07 -19.09 -0.99
CA LEU A 154 4.17 -19.85 -1.55
C LEU A 154 3.72 -21.30 -1.84
N ALA A 155 4.23 -21.87 -2.92
CA ALA A 155 4.17 -23.32 -3.09
C ALA A 155 5.02 -24.01 -1.99
N PRO A 156 4.64 -25.20 -1.50
CA PRO A 156 5.34 -25.86 -0.40
C PRO A 156 6.86 -26.04 -0.62
N ASP A 157 7.27 -26.41 -1.82
CA ASP A 157 8.69 -26.59 -2.20
C ASP A 157 9.48 -25.27 -2.16
N ARG A 158 8.83 -24.17 -2.50
CA ARG A 158 9.43 -22.84 -2.44
C ARG A 158 9.49 -22.35 -1.00
N ALA A 159 8.45 -22.60 -0.21
CA ALA A 159 8.42 -22.26 1.20
C ALA A 159 9.50 -23.01 1.99
N GLU A 160 9.70 -24.31 1.74
CA GLU A 160 10.79 -25.09 2.36
C GLU A 160 12.17 -24.50 2.05
N ARG A 161 12.41 -24.10 0.79
CA ARG A 161 13.69 -23.49 0.36
C ARG A 161 13.95 -22.14 1.02
N LEU A 162 12.91 -21.32 1.18
CA LEU A 162 13.03 -19.96 1.73
C LEU A 162 12.96 -19.92 3.26
N ALA A 163 12.49 -20.99 3.92
CA ALA A 163 12.29 -21.01 5.36
C ALA A 163 13.55 -20.60 6.13
N GLY A 164 14.73 -21.09 5.74
CA GLY A 164 16.00 -20.77 6.41
C GLY A 164 16.47 -19.32 6.27
N GLU A 165 15.96 -18.59 5.27
CA GLU A 165 16.30 -17.17 5.03
C GLU A 165 15.32 -16.22 5.73
N ILE A 166 14.08 -16.67 5.94
CA ILE A 166 12.97 -15.84 6.46
C ILE A 166 12.77 -16.06 7.96
N LEU A 167 12.87 -17.31 8.40
CA LEU A 167 12.57 -17.73 9.75
C LEU A 167 13.82 -17.69 10.62
N THR A 168 13.65 -17.17 11.83
CA THR A 168 14.62 -17.29 12.92
C THR A 168 14.71 -18.73 13.41
N ALA A 169 15.76 -19.06 14.15
CA ALA A 169 15.93 -20.41 14.69
C ALA A 169 14.73 -20.90 15.54
N PRO A 170 14.14 -20.09 16.44
CA PRO A 170 12.92 -20.48 17.16
C PRO A 170 11.70 -20.70 16.25
N GLU A 171 11.52 -19.86 15.23
CA GLU A 171 10.43 -20.02 14.24
C GLU A 171 10.60 -21.30 13.42
N LEU A 172 11.83 -21.62 12.99
CA LEU A 172 12.16 -22.88 12.31
C LEU A 172 11.85 -24.10 13.18
N GLN A 173 12.20 -24.04 14.47
CA GLN A 173 11.89 -25.12 15.41
C GLN A 173 10.39 -25.32 15.55
N ARG A 174 9.60 -24.25 15.70
CA ARG A 174 8.14 -24.31 15.74
C ARG A 174 7.53 -24.83 14.44
N MET A 175 8.06 -24.39 13.29
CA MET A 175 7.65 -24.91 11.97
C MET A 175 7.87 -26.42 11.87
N ASN A 176 9.06 -26.91 12.25
CA ASN A 176 9.42 -28.33 12.15
C ASN A 176 8.61 -29.21 13.11
N ALA A 177 8.18 -28.67 14.25
CA ALA A 177 7.29 -29.35 15.19
C ALA A 177 5.80 -29.26 14.79
N GLY A 178 5.46 -28.35 13.87
CA GLY A 178 4.10 -28.08 13.42
C GLY A 178 3.62 -29.01 12.31
N ARG A 179 2.45 -28.68 11.73
CA ARG A 179 1.86 -29.47 10.65
C ARG A 179 2.48 -29.11 9.31
N ARG A 180 2.90 -30.12 8.54
CA ARG A 180 3.56 -29.92 7.23
C ARG A 180 2.66 -29.27 6.18
N ASP A 181 1.35 -29.49 6.24
CA ASP A 181 0.37 -28.89 5.34
C ASP A 181 0.22 -27.37 5.53
N GLN A 182 0.63 -26.84 6.69
CA GLN A 182 0.61 -25.40 6.98
C GLN A 182 1.93 -24.70 6.66
N LEU A 183 2.97 -25.41 6.22
CA LEU A 183 4.31 -24.85 6.01
C LEU A 183 4.30 -23.66 5.04
N ALA A 184 3.62 -23.81 3.91
CA ALA A 184 3.48 -22.76 2.90
C ALA A 184 2.87 -21.48 3.48
N LEU A 185 1.78 -21.63 4.25
CA LEU A 185 1.11 -20.52 4.90
C LEU A 185 2.02 -19.88 5.95
N LEU A 186 2.65 -20.67 6.82
CA LEU A 186 3.49 -20.17 7.91
C LEU A 186 4.68 -19.34 7.39
N VAL A 187 5.39 -19.83 6.37
CA VAL A 187 6.54 -19.11 5.79
C VAL A 187 6.07 -17.83 5.10
N THR A 188 4.97 -17.88 4.34
CA THR A 188 4.40 -16.69 3.67
C THR A 188 3.93 -15.65 4.70
N LEU A 189 3.22 -16.10 5.74
CA LEU A 189 2.75 -15.25 6.84
C LEU A 189 3.92 -14.58 7.55
N THR A 190 4.96 -15.35 7.90
CA THR A 190 6.10 -14.82 8.64
C THR A 190 6.86 -13.79 7.81
N PHE A 191 7.07 -14.07 6.52
CA PHE A 191 7.65 -13.10 5.59
C PHE A 191 6.84 -11.80 5.57
N SER A 192 5.53 -11.91 5.28
CA SER A 192 4.67 -10.76 5.07
C SER A 192 4.53 -9.91 6.33
N VAL A 193 4.38 -10.57 7.50
CA VAL A 193 4.29 -9.87 8.78
C VAL A 193 5.60 -9.13 9.09
N LYS A 194 6.77 -9.71 8.82
CA LYS A 194 8.05 -9.01 9.04
C LYS A 194 8.24 -7.83 8.10
N GLU A 195 7.81 -7.94 6.84
CA GLU A 195 7.75 -6.80 5.90
C GLU A 195 6.79 -5.70 6.40
N SER A 196 5.63 -6.08 6.94
CA SER A 196 4.69 -5.14 7.57
C SER A 196 5.30 -4.46 8.80
N VAL A 197 6.02 -5.18 9.66
CA VAL A 197 6.75 -4.59 10.81
C VAL A 197 7.80 -3.59 10.30
N PHE A 198 8.58 -3.95 9.29
CA PHE A 198 9.55 -3.05 8.67
C PHE A 198 8.89 -1.77 8.17
N LYS A 199 7.81 -1.88 7.38
CA LYS A 199 7.09 -0.72 6.83
C LYS A 199 6.47 0.17 7.91
N ALA A 200 5.97 -0.41 9.00
CA ALA A 200 5.37 0.34 10.10
C ALA A 200 6.41 1.11 10.93
N LEU A 201 7.55 0.48 11.24
CA LEU A 201 8.56 1.04 12.14
C LEU A 201 9.61 1.89 11.44
N TYR A 202 10.01 1.55 10.23
CA TYR A 202 11.11 2.22 9.54
C TYR A 202 10.96 3.75 9.47
N PRO A 203 9.77 4.33 9.19
CA PRO A 203 9.58 5.79 9.21
C PRO A 203 9.80 6.44 10.59
N ILE A 204 9.63 5.67 11.67
CA ILE A 204 9.76 6.10 13.07
C ILE A 204 11.21 5.99 13.53
N VAL A 205 11.83 4.83 13.32
CA VAL A 205 13.18 4.54 13.84
C VAL A 205 14.29 4.97 12.90
N ARG A 206 14.02 5.07 11.59
CA ARG A 206 14.97 5.40 10.51
C ARG A 206 16.24 4.53 10.49
N GLN A 207 16.15 3.36 11.10
CA GLN A 207 17.19 2.34 11.13
C GLN A 207 16.70 1.16 10.28
N ARG A 208 17.57 0.68 9.38
CA ARG A 208 17.30 -0.55 8.64
C ARG A 208 17.42 -1.76 9.57
N PHE A 209 16.50 -2.69 9.43
CA PHE A 209 16.51 -4.00 10.07
C PHE A 209 15.87 -5.02 9.13
N TYR A 210 16.06 -6.29 9.45
CA TYR A 210 15.85 -7.42 8.54
C TYR A 210 15.13 -8.57 9.26
N PHE A 211 14.90 -9.69 8.56
CA PHE A 211 14.06 -10.77 9.06
C PHE A 211 14.54 -11.39 10.37
N GLU A 212 15.84 -11.46 10.61
CA GLU A 212 16.45 -11.97 11.83
C GLU A 212 16.22 -11.06 13.06
N HIS A 213 15.76 -9.82 12.84
CA HIS A 213 15.54 -8.82 13.89
C HIS A 213 14.11 -8.81 14.43
N ALA A 214 13.24 -9.68 13.92
CA ALA A 214 11.87 -9.85 14.41
C ALA A 214 11.49 -11.34 14.45
N GLU A 215 10.68 -11.72 15.42
CA GLU A 215 10.16 -13.08 15.61
C GLU A 215 8.64 -13.07 15.72
N VAL A 216 7.95 -13.83 14.88
CA VAL A 216 6.54 -14.18 15.06
C VAL A 216 6.45 -15.21 16.19
N LEU A 217 5.90 -14.78 17.33
CA LEU A 217 5.73 -15.61 18.52
C LEU A 217 4.55 -16.56 18.36
N GLU A 218 3.41 -16.00 17.96
CA GLU A 218 2.11 -16.68 17.93
C GLU A 218 1.30 -16.16 16.73
N TRP A 219 0.46 -17.04 16.17
CA TRP A 219 -0.57 -16.64 15.21
C TRP A 219 -1.79 -17.56 15.35
N SER A 220 -2.95 -17.08 14.91
CA SER A 220 -4.20 -17.84 14.93
C SER A 220 -4.83 -17.91 13.54
N GLU A 221 -5.62 -18.96 13.27
CA GLU A 221 -6.40 -19.07 12.02
C GLU A 221 -7.46 -17.96 11.90
N LYS A 222 -7.74 -17.23 12.99
CA LYS A 222 -8.61 -16.05 12.98
C LYS A 222 -7.93 -14.80 12.42
N GLY A 223 -6.63 -14.87 12.11
CA GLY A 223 -5.91 -13.76 11.52
C GLY A 223 -5.14 -12.88 12.52
N GLU A 224 -4.95 -13.32 13.76
CA GLU A 224 -4.18 -12.59 14.77
C GLU A 224 -2.72 -13.05 14.75
N VAL A 225 -1.76 -12.14 14.96
CA VAL A 225 -0.33 -12.46 15.03
C VAL A 225 0.33 -11.61 16.10
N ARG A 226 1.24 -12.20 16.87
CA ARG A 226 2.12 -11.48 17.80
C ARG A 226 3.56 -11.58 17.33
N VAL A 227 4.24 -10.43 17.29
CA VAL A 227 5.63 -10.32 16.86
C VAL A 227 6.47 -9.70 17.97
N ARG A 228 7.73 -10.09 18.10
CA ARG A 228 8.71 -9.50 19.01
C ARG A 228 9.92 -8.99 18.25
N LEU A 229 10.41 -7.81 18.62
CA LEU A 229 11.70 -7.31 18.15
C LEU A 229 12.85 -8.05 18.86
N LEU A 230 13.85 -8.46 18.10
CA LEU A 230 15.05 -9.16 18.60
C LEU A 230 16.28 -8.25 18.66
N THR A 231 16.11 -6.95 18.47
CA THR A 231 17.19 -5.96 18.48
C THR A 231 16.70 -4.59 18.95
N ASP A 232 17.64 -3.76 19.37
CA ASP A 232 17.37 -2.36 19.68
C ASP A 232 17.39 -1.53 18.39
N LEU A 233 16.25 -0.91 18.08
CA LEU A 233 16.08 -0.01 16.92
C LEU A 233 16.08 1.46 17.32
N SER A 234 15.75 1.76 18.59
CA SER A 234 15.82 3.11 19.17
C SER A 234 15.71 3.03 20.69
N SER A 235 15.71 4.18 21.37
CA SER A 235 15.48 4.25 22.82
C SER A 235 14.09 3.77 23.24
N GLU A 236 13.10 3.86 22.36
CA GLU A 236 11.71 3.43 22.56
C GLU A 236 11.46 2.00 22.06
N TRP A 237 12.01 1.67 20.88
CA TRP A 237 11.84 0.39 20.21
C TRP A 237 13.03 -0.52 20.49
N ARG A 238 12.92 -1.31 21.56
CA ARG A 238 13.99 -2.17 22.07
C ARG A 238 13.75 -3.65 21.80
N ASN A 239 14.81 -4.44 21.92
CA ASN A 239 14.73 -5.88 22.00
C ASN A 239 13.70 -6.28 23.08
N GLY A 240 12.83 -7.22 22.74
CA GLY A 240 11.74 -7.69 23.59
C GLY A 240 10.43 -6.93 23.40
N THR A 241 10.41 -5.81 22.67
CA THR A 241 9.16 -5.10 22.37
C THR A 241 8.24 -5.98 21.54
N GLU A 242 7.00 -6.13 21.97
CA GLU A 242 5.98 -6.92 21.28
C GLU A 242 5.00 -6.02 20.53
N LEU A 243 4.56 -6.49 19.37
CA LEU A 243 3.64 -5.83 18.46
C LEU A 243 2.54 -6.81 18.07
N ASP A 244 1.31 -6.32 18.08
CA ASP A 244 0.20 -7.04 17.47
C ASP A 244 0.17 -6.74 15.96
N ALA A 245 -0.09 -7.79 15.19
CA ALA A 245 -0.31 -7.72 13.76
C ALA A 245 -1.55 -8.55 13.41
N GLN A 246 -2.06 -8.36 12.21
CA GLN A 246 -3.18 -9.13 11.70
C GLN A 246 -2.94 -9.54 10.26
N PHE A 247 -3.59 -10.62 9.84
CA PHE A 247 -3.55 -11.09 8.47
C PHE A 247 -4.88 -11.68 8.02
N ALA A 248 -5.05 -11.76 6.70
CA ALA A 248 -6.13 -12.48 6.07
C ALA A 248 -5.63 -13.15 4.79
N VAL A 249 -6.23 -14.29 4.44
CA VAL A 249 -5.97 -14.99 3.18
C VAL A 249 -7.19 -14.86 2.27
N MET A 250 -6.99 -14.38 1.06
CA MET A 250 -8.03 -14.19 0.04
C MET A 250 -7.48 -14.53 -1.34
N ASP A 251 -8.18 -15.37 -2.09
CA ASP A 251 -7.83 -15.75 -3.47
C ASP A 251 -6.38 -16.27 -3.62
N GLY A 252 -5.88 -17.01 -2.63
CA GLY A 252 -4.50 -17.53 -2.64
C GLY A 252 -3.43 -16.48 -2.34
N GLN A 253 -3.81 -15.29 -1.87
CA GLN A 253 -2.92 -14.23 -1.40
C GLN A 253 -3.12 -13.97 0.09
N LEU A 254 -2.05 -13.55 0.76
CA LEU A 254 -2.03 -13.17 2.17
C LEU A 254 -1.77 -11.67 2.28
N LEU A 255 -2.69 -10.95 2.92
CA LEU A 255 -2.49 -9.55 3.31
C LEU A 255 -2.17 -9.51 4.81
N SER A 256 -1.10 -8.84 5.21
CA SER A 256 -0.77 -8.56 6.61
C SER A 256 -0.74 -7.06 6.90
N LEU A 257 -1.03 -6.70 8.15
CA LEU A 257 -1.03 -5.31 8.63
C LEU A 257 -0.48 -5.23 10.05
N VAL A 258 0.45 -4.31 10.25
CA VAL A 258 0.96 -3.86 11.55
C VAL A 258 0.59 -2.39 11.72
N SER A 259 0.08 -2.03 12.89
CA SER A 259 -0.34 -0.67 13.20
C SER A 259 0.18 -0.22 14.55
N ILE A 260 0.78 0.96 14.59
CA ILE A 260 1.39 1.56 15.78
C ILE A 260 0.55 2.77 16.17
N LYS A 261 -0.11 2.68 17.33
CA LYS A 261 -0.95 3.76 17.85
C LYS A 261 -0.12 5.00 18.20
N ALA A 262 -0.73 6.18 18.06
CA ALA A 262 -0.10 7.45 18.41
C ALA A 262 0.13 7.65 19.90
#